data_AF-A0A5D2J720-F1
#
_entry.id   AF-A0A5D2J720-F1
#
_cell.length_a   1.000
_cell.length_b   1.000
_cell.length_c   1.000
_cell.angle_alpha   90.00
_cell.angle_beta   90.00
_cell.angle_gamma   90.00
#
_symmetry.space_group_name_H-M   'P 1'
#
loop_
_entity.id
_entity.type
_entity.pdbx_description
1 polymer ?
#
loop_
_entity_poly.entity_id
_entity_poly.type
_entity_poly.pdbx_seq_one_letter_code
_entity_poly.pdbx_strand_id
1 'polypeptide(L)' 'MFASKMGFSPYENLIKESEEKLGKVLDIYEERLSKNKYLAGDFFSLADLSHLPFTQYLVGQMGKEYMTTSRNHVSA' A
#
# COMPACT_ATOMS: atom_id res chain seq x y z
N MET A 1 -13.06 -4.82 -2.84
CA MET A 1 -12.68 -6.03 -3.60
C MET A 1 -13.36 -7.29 -3.09
N PHE A 2 -13.00 -7.83 -1.93
CA PHE A 2 -13.51 -9.14 -1.46
C PHE A 2 -15.01 -9.17 -1.15
N ALA A 3 -15.53 -8.15 -0.48
CA ALA A 3 -16.97 -8.03 -0.19
C ALA A 3 -17.81 -8.16 -1.48
N SER A 4 -17.47 -7.37 -2.50
CA SER A 4 -18.14 -7.43 -3.81
C SER A 4 -18.06 -8.81 -4.46
N LYS A 5 -16.88 -9.47 -4.42
CA LYS A 5 -16.70 -10.82 -4.98
C LYS A 5 -17.50 -11.89 -4.23
N MET A 6 -17.83 -11.65 -2.96
CA MET A 6 -18.65 -12.53 -2.12
C MET A 6 -20.14 -12.16 -2.14
N GLY A 7 -20.55 -11.18 -2.95
CA GLY A 7 -21.95 -10.72 -3.04
C GLY A 7 -22.37 -9.76 -1.93
N PHE A 8 -21.43 -9.26 -1.12
CA PHE A 8 -21.68 -8.24 -0.10
C PHE A 8 -21.41 -6.83 -0.65
N SER A 9 -22.17 -5.85 -0.16
CA SER A 9 -21.87 -4.45 -0.44
C SER A 9 -20.63 -4.01 0.37
N PRO A 10 -19.64 -3.34 -0.26
CA PRO A 10 -18.54 -2.73 0.47
C PRO A 10 -19.03 -1.65 1.45
N TYR A 11 -18.36 -1.53 2.59
CA TYR A 11 -18.61 -0.47 3.57
C TYR A 11 -17.76 0.75 3.25
N GLU A 12 -18.30 1.69 2.47
CA GLU A 12 -17.58 2.87 1.96
C GLU A 12 -16.89 3.71 3.05
N ASN A 13 -17.54 3.91 4.20
CA ASN A 13 -16.95 4.68 5.30
C ASN A 13 -15.72 4.00 5.89
N LEU A 14 -15.74 2.67 6.04
CA LEU A 14 -14.59 1.90 6.54
C LEU A 14 -13.45 1.88 5.52
N ILE A 15 -13.76 1.87 4.23
CA ILE A 15 -12.77 1.96 3.16
C ILE A 15 -12.04 3.29 3.22
N LYS A 16 -12.77 4.41 3.31
CA LYS A 16 -12.17 5.75 3.44
C LYS A 16 -11.30 5.88 4.68
N GLU A 17 -11.78 5.43 5.84
CA GLU A 17 -10.99 5.45 7.08
C GLU A 17 -9.71 4.61 6.96
N SER A 18 -9.79 3.44 6.30
CA SER A 18 -8.63 2.57 6.08
C SER A 18 -7.63 3.20 5.11
N GLU A 19 -8.10 3.89 4.08
CA GLU A 19 -7.24 4.63 3.14
C GLU A 19 -6.50 5.78 3.82
N GLU A 20 -7.17 6.54 4.68
CA GLU A 20 -6.53 7.62 5.45
C GLU A 20 -5.43 7.07 6.37
N LYS A 21 -5.69 5.94 7.04
CA LYS A 21 -4.69 5.28 7.89
C LYS A 21 -3.52 4.75 7.06
N LEU A 22 -3.80 4.08 5.94
CA LEU A 22 -2.77 3.55 5.07
C LEU A 22 -1.93 4.66 4.45
N GLY A 23 -2.54 5.78 4.05
CA GLY A 23 -1.82 6.96 3.56
C GLY A 23 -0.76 7.45 4.55
N LYS A 24 -1.10 7.56 5.83
CA LYS A 24 -0.15 7.94 6.89
C LYS A 24 1.00 6.95 7.05
N VAL A 25 0.73 5.65 6.91
CA VAL A 25 1.79 4.62 6.93
C VAL A 25 2.71 4.77 5.71
N LEU A 26 2.13 5.00 4.53
CA LEU A 26 2.90 5.19 3.30
C LEU A 26 3.74 6.48 3.33
N ASP A 27 3.31 7.53 4.05
CA ASP A 27 4.12 8.74 4.26
C ASP A 27 5.39 8.44 5.08
N ILE A 28 5.28 7.57 6.09
CA ILE A 28 6.45 7.08 6.85
C ILE A 28 7.36 6.24 5.94
N TYR A 29 6.78 5.42 5.06
CA TYR A 29 7.55 4.59 4.13
C TYR A 29 8.27 5.46 3.10
N GLU A 30 7.65 6.54 2.62
CA GLU A 30 8.29 7.51 1.73
C GLU A 30 9.52 8.13 2.39
N GLU A 31 9.41 8.57 3.64
CA GLU A 31 10.57 9.08 4.38
C GLU A 31 11.65 7.99 4.57
N ARG A 32 11.25 6.77 4.96
CA ARG A 32 12.17 5.65 5.16
C ARG A 32 12.93 5.31 3.88
N LEU A 33 12.22 5.21 2.76
CA LEU A 33 12.76 4.81 1.45
C LEU A 33 13.52 5.95 0.76
N SER A 34 13.29 7.21 1.15
CA SER A 34 14.18 8.31 0.74
C SER A 34 15.61 8.18 1.28
N LYS A 35 15.78 7.43 2.38
CA LYS A 35 17.07 7.24 3.07
C LYS A 35 17.64 5.83 2.92
N ASN A 36 16.81 4.85 2.54
CA ASN A 36 17.15 3.44 2.49
C ASN A 36 16.59 2.84 1.20
N LYS A 37 17.33 1.94 0.55
CA LYS A 37 16.87 1.33 -0.71
C LYS A 37 15.66 0.39 -0.51
N TYR A 38 15.53 -0.20 0.66
CA TYR A 38 14.49 -1.15 1.05
C TYR A 38 14.00 -0.85 2.47
N LEU A 39 12.90 -1.47 2.90
CA LEU A 39 12.30 -1.21 4.20
C LEU A 39 13.25 -1.52 5.37
N ALA A 40 13.98 -2.63 5.27
CA ALA A 40 14.94 -3.06 6.28
C ALA A 40 16.32 -2.38 6.19
N GLY A 41 16.61 -1.62 5.12
CA GLY A 41 17.91 -0.99 4.92
C GLY A 41 18.34 -0.98 3.46
N ASP A 42 19.58 -1.38 3.18
CA ASP A 42 20.20 -1.37 1.86
C ASP A 42 20.09 -2.71 1.09
N PHE A 43 19.45 -3.72 1.70
CA PHE A 43 19.19 -5.02 1.09
C PHE A 43 17.71 -5.41 1.11
N PHE A 44 17.29 -6.15 0.07
CA PHE A 44 15.93 -6.69 -0.01
C PHE A 44 15.74 -7.79 1.04
N SER A 45 14.64 -7.73 1.77
CA SER A 45 14.41 -8.58 2.94
C SER A 45 13.00 -9.16 2.98
N LEU A 46 12.72 -9.96 4.01
CA LEU A 46 11.36 -10.44 4.27
C LEU A 46 10.37 -9.28 4.49
N ALA A 47 10.83 -8.14 5.01
CA ALA A 47 9.98 -6.96 5.20
C ALA A 47 9.43 -6.45 3.87
N ASP A 48 10.22 -6.47 2.81
CA ASP A 48 9.79 -6.03 1.48
C ASP A 48 8.88 -7.10 0.83
N LEU A 49 9.29 -8.37 0.94
CA LEU A 49 8.56 -9.51 0.38
C LEU A 49 7.13 -9.63 0.95
N SER A 50 6.95 -9.40 2.26
CA SER A 50 5.65 -9.54 2.91
C SER A 50 4.59 -8.57 2.38
N HIS A 51 4.99 -7.47 1.75
CA HIS A 51 4.07 -6.47 1.21
C HIS A 51 3.59 -6.78 -0.21
N LEU A 52 4.29 -7.62 -0.98
CA LEU A 52 3.98 -7.87 -2.39
C LEU A 52 2.53 -8.29 -2.64
N PRO A 53 1.94 -9.27 -1.91
CA PRO A 53 0.60 -9.77 -2.25
C PRO A 53 -0.48 -8.68 -2.13
N PHE A 54 -0.44 -7.91 -1.04
CA PHE A 54 -1.46 -6.90 -0.77
C PHE A 54 -1.22 -5.61 -1.57
N THR A 55 0.03 -5.22 -1.81
CA THR A 55 0.33 -4.10 -2.71
C THR A 55 -0.13 -4.41 -4.13
N GLN A 56 0.05 -5.64 -4.62
CA GLN A 56 -0.45 -6.05 -5.94
C GLN A 56 -1.98 -5.97 -6.05
N TYR A 57 -2.72 -6.32 -4.98
CA TYR A 57 -4.16 -6.09 -4.97
C TYR A 57 -4.52 -4.60 -4.96
N LEU A 58 -3.78 -3.79 -4.20
CA LEU A 58 -4.02 -2.35 -4.06
C LEU A 58 -3.88 -1.62 -5.39
N VAL A 59 -2.76 -1.83 -6.11
CA VAL A 59 -2.46 -1.15 -7.37
C VAL A 59 -3.15 -1.77 -8.59
N GLY A 60 -3.63 -3.01 -8.47
CA GLY A 60 -4.33 -3.71 -9.54
C GLY A 60 -5.83 -3.76 -9.31
N GLN A 61 -6.29 -4.82 -8.65
CA GLN A 61 -7.72 -5.15 -8.53
C GLN A 61 -8.54 -4.12 -7.73
N MET A 62 -7.91 -3.33 -6.86
CA MET A 62 -8.57 -2.29 -6.08
C MET A 62 -8.59 -0.93 -6.78
N GLY A 63 -7.78 -0.73 -7.84
CA GLY A 63 -7.69 0.56 -8.55
C GLY A 63 -7.22 1.71 -7.67
N LYS A 64 -6.34 1.43 -6.69
CA LYS A 64 -5.81 2.40 -5.74
C LYS A 64 -4.33 2.66 -5.95
N GLU A 65 -3.85 2.56 -7.20
CA GLU A 65 -2.45 2.82 -7.54
C GLU A 65 -2.00 4.24 -7.17
N TYR A 66 -2.91 5.22 -7.11
CA TYR A 66 -2.61 6.59 -6.66
C TYR A 66 -2.02 6.65 -5.26
N MET A 67 -2.27 5.64 -4.40
CA MET A 67 -1.69 5.58 -3.07
C MET A 67 -0.19 5.32 -3.09
N THR A 68 0.33 4.66 -4.13
CA THR A 68 1.77 4.44 -4.30
C THR A 68 2.38 5.45 -5.27
N THR A 69 1.73 5.74 -6.41
CA THR A 69 2.30 6.60 -7.47
C THR A 69 2.39 8.08 -7.09
N SER A 70 1.72 8.53 -6.04
CA SER A 70 1.88 9.87 -5.47
C SER A 70 3.14 10.05 -4.61
N ARG A 71 3.88 8.96 -4.35
CA ARG A 71 5.05 8.91 -3.46
C ARG A 71 6.24 8.34 -4.24
N ASN A 72 7.24 9.16 -4.50
CA ASN A 72 8.31 8.86 -5.45
C ASN A 72 9.15 7.65 -5.01
N HIS A 73 9.47 7.52 -3.72
CA HIS A 73 10.32 6.45 -3.22
C HIS A 73 9.54 5.17 -2.95
N VAL A 74 8.25 5.26 -2.59
CA VAL A 74 7.36 4.11 -2.45
C VAL A 74 7.02 3.47 -3.80
N SER A 75 6.97 4.25 -4.88
CA SER A 75 6.68 3.76 -6.24
C SER A 75 7.91 3.39 -7.08
N ALA A 76 9.11 3.57 -6.53
CA ALA A 76 10.39 3.34 -7.20
C ALA A 76 10.73 1.86 -7.43
#